data_AF-A0A9D8WX11-F1
#
_entry.id   AF-A0A9D8WX11-F1
#
_cell.length_a   1.000
_cell.length_b   1.000
_cell.length_c   1.000
_cell.angle_alpha   90.00
_cell.angle_beta   90.00
_cell.angle_gamma   90.00
#
_symmetry.space_group_name_H-M   'P 1'
#
loop_
_entity.id
_entity.type
_entity.pdbx_description
1 polymer ?
#
loop_
_entity_poly.entity_id
_entity_poly.type
_entity_poly.pdbx_seq_one_letter_code
_entity_poly.pdbx_strand_id
1 'polypeptide(L)'
;MYKNQGFTLIELLVVVLIIGILAAVALPQYNKAVYKARMKEAEVIMDSIYKGALLYRLETGDSPRQFDDMTLGLPAGCTPGDGYGIATSTCLDKMTCGNVTYCLTSGAVVTSFKFNSGFCKYCHFNKRFDSGLFVCRMSSSEMSNPSYFHQYCKSMGYSVIQDGSV
;
A
#
# COMPACT_ATOMS: atom_id res chain seq x y z
N MET A 1 -23.33 22.31 -53.01
CA MET A 1 -22.11 21.53 -53.32
C MET A 1 -21.23 21.52 -52.07
N TYR A 2 -21.23 20.43 -51.30
CA TYR A 2 -20.34 20.29 -50.14
C TYR A 2 -19.01 19.72 -50.60
N LYS A 3 -17.94 20.52 -50.43
CA LYS A 3 -16.57 20.13 -50.74
C LYS A 3 -16.13 19.17 -49.63
N ASN A 4 -16.01 17.89 -49.94
CA ASN A 4 -15.48 16.89 -49.02
C ASN A 4 -14.01 17.23 -48.71
N GLN A 5 -13.78 17.92 -47.60
CA GLN A 5 -12.46 18.14 -47.02
C GLN A 5 -12.04 16.85 -46.33
N GLY A 6 -11.33 15.99 -47.07
CA GLY A 6 -10.74 14.78 -46.51
C GLY A 6 -9.51 15.11 -45.67
N PHE A 7 -9.38 14.48 -44.50
CA PHE A 7 -8.17 14.49 -43.68
C PHE A 7 -6.99 13.94 -44.46
N THR A 8 -5.81 14.55 -44.35
CA THR A 8 -4.61 14.03 -44.99
C THR A 8 -4.03 12.86 -44.18
N LEU A 9 -3.52 11.83 -44.86
CA LEU A 9 -2.85 10.70 -44.19
C LEU A 9 -1.65 11.17 -43.35
N ILE A 10 -0.97 12.24 -43.79
CA ILE A 10 0.15 12.81 -43.06
C ILE A 10 -0.27 13.53 -41.77
N GLU A 11 -1.44 14.21 -41.75
CA GLU A 11 -1.99 14.79 -40.52
C GLU A 11 -2.24 13.71 -39.46
N LEU A 12 -2.86 12.59 -39.86
CA LEU A 12 -3.11 11.52 -38.91
C LEU A 12 -1.82 10.87 -38.42
N LEU A 13 -0.79 10.76 -39.27
CA LEU A 13 0.50 10.16 -38.89
C LEU A 13 1.24 11.01 -37.85
N VAL A 14 1.27 12.34 -38.02
CA VAL A 14 1.90 13.24 -37.04
C VAL A 14 1.16 13.21 -35.70
N VAL A 15 -0.19 13.15 -35.72
CA VAL A 15 -0.99 13.09 -34.50
C VAL A 15 -0.71 11.81 -33.70
N VAL A 16 -0.69 10.64 -34.34
CA VAL A 16 -0.40 9.38 -33.62
C VAL A 16 1.04 9.34 -33.10
N LEU A 17 1.99 9.96 -33.81
CA LEU A 17 3.37 10.08 -33.35
C LEU A 17 3.46 10.94 -32.07
N ILE A 18 2.78 12.09 -32.04
CA ILE A 18 2.76 12.96 -30.85
C ILE A 18 2.08 12.24 -29.68
N ILE A 19 0.93 11.59 -29.90
CA ILE A 19 0.22 10.82 -28.86
C ILE A 19 1.10 9.67 -28.35
N GLY A 20 1.87 9.01 -29.22
CA GLY A 20 2.79 7.94 -28.84
C GLY A 20 3.88 8.40 -27.87
N ILE A 21 4.49 9.57 -28.13
CA ILE A 21 5.52 10.15 -27.25
C ILE A 21 4.91 10.53 -25.90
N LEU A 22 3.74 11.19 -25.91
CA LEU A 22 3.04 11.58 -24.68
C LEU A 22 2.66 10.35 -23.84
N ALA A 23 2.16 9.29 -24.46
CA ALA A 23 1.77 8.06 -23.77
C ALA A 23 2.96 7.36 -23.10
N ALA A 24 4.12 7.32 -23.76
CA ALA A 24 5.33 6.68 -23.22
C ALA A 24 5.81 7.33 -21.91
N VAL A 25 5.68 8.66 -21.78
CA VAL A 25 6.06 9.39 -20.56
C VAL A 25 4.93 9.37 -19.52
N ALA A 26 3.67 9.46 -19.96
CA ALA A 26 2.52 9.57 -19.06
C ALA A 26 2.22 8.25 -18.32
N LEU A 27 2.31 7.10 -18.98
CA LEU A 27 1.97 5.79 -18.38
C LEU A 27 2.74 5.45 -17.09
N PRO A 28 4.09 5.55 -17.04
CA PRO A 28 4.81 5.26 -15.80
C PRO A 28 4.48 6.26 -14.69
N GLN A 29 4.20 7.53 -15.02
CA GLN A 29 3.80 8.54 -14.02
C GLN A 29 2.39 8.27 -13.48
N TYR A 30 1.45 7.89 -14.34
CA TYR A 30 0.09 7.52 -13.95
C TYR A 30 0.09 6.33 -12.99
N ASN A 31 0.81 5.26 -13.32
CA ASN A 31 0.92 4.09 -12.44
C ASN A 31 1.48 4.46 -11.06
N LYS A 32 2.51 5.32 -11.02
CA LYS A 32 3.08 5.84 -9.76
C LYS A 32 2.04 6.57 -8.91
N ALA A 33 1.20 7.41 -9.52
CA ALA A 33 0.15 8.14 -8.81
C ALA A 33 -0.94 7.19 -8.26
N VAL A 34 -1.38 6.21 -9.06
CA VAL A 34 -2.36 5.20 -8.63
C VAL A 34 -1.82 4.38 -7.45
N TYR A 35 -0.55 3.98 -7.47
CA TYR A 35 0.05 3.25 -6.36
C TYR A 35 0.16 4.10 -5.10
N LYS A 36 0.57 5.37 -5.21
CA LYS A 36 0.60 6.30 -4.08
C LYS A 36 -0.78 6.47 -3.45
N ALA A 37 -1.84 6.55 -4.25
CA ALA A 37 -3.22 6.64 -3.75
C ALA A 37 -3.61 5.37 -2.96
N ARG A 38 -3.36 4.17 -3.51
CA ARG A 38 -3.65 2.90 -2.83
C ARG A 38 -2.91 2.74 -1.50
N MET A 39 -1.64 3.15 -1.45
CA MET A 39 -0.88 3.13 -0.21
C MET A 39 -1.47 4.09 0.84
N LYS A 40 -1.97 5.25 0.41
CA LYS A 40 -2.65 6.21 1.31
C LYS A 40 -3.98 5.68 1.84
N GLU A 41 -4.77 5.00 1.02
CA GLU A 41 -6.03 4.38 1.47
C GLU A 41 -5.78 3.39 2.61
N ALA A 42 -4.77 2.55 2.46
CA ALA A 42 -4.42 1.57 3.48
C ALA A 42 -3.78 2.19 4.74
N GLU A 43 -3.08 3.31 4.59
CA GLU A 43 -2.58 4.08 5.74
C GLU A 43 -3.73 4.58 6.62
N VAL A 44 -4.84 5.04 6.00
CA VAL A 44 -6.04 5.47 6.72
C VAL A 44 -6.65 4.31 7.50
N ILE A 45 -6.74 3.12 6.88
CA ILE A 45 -7.26 1.91 7.54
C ILE A 45 -6.31 1.45 8.66
N MET A 46 -5.00 1.49 8.44
CA MET A 46 -3.99 1.23 9.46
C MET A 46 -4.15 2.17 10.67
N ASP A 47 -4.42 3.45 10.41
CA ASP A 47 -4.61 4.44 11.47
C ASP A 47 -5.88 4.17 12.29
N SER A 48 -6.98 3.74 11.66
CA SER A 48 -8.18 3.34 12.38
C SER A 48 -7.94 2.10 13.25
N ILE A 49 -7.23 1.09 12.72
CA ILE A 49 -6.88 -0.12 13.49
C ILE A 49 -5.96 0.25 14.66
N TYR A 50 -4.94 1.09 14.42
CA TYR A 50 -4.03 1.55 15.46
C TYR A 50 -4.77 2.28 16.59
N LYS A 51 -5.72 3.16 16.25
CA LYS A 51 -6.55 3.85 17.24
C LYS A 51 -7.41 2.86 18.04
N GLY A 52 -7.98 1.85 17.38
CA GLY A 52 -8.73 0.78 18.06
C GLY A 52 -7.86 0.01 19.04
N ALA A 53 -6.66 -0.36 18.62
CA ALA A 53 -5.69 -1.06 19.45
C ALA A 53 -5.19 -0.21 20.62
N LEU A 54 -5.02 1.10 20.41
CA LEU A 54 -4.63 2.04 21.46
C LEU A 54 -5.74 2.17 22.51
N LEU A 55 -7.00 2.31 22.09
CA LEU A 55 -8.14 2.36 23.02
C LEU A 55 -8.24 1.08 23.84
N TYR A 56 -8.10 -0.09 23.21
CA TYR A 56 -8.08 -1.37 23.91
C TYR A 56 -6.96 -1.46 24.94
N ARG A 57 -5.74 -1.02 24.59
CA ARG A 57 -4.60 -0.93 25.52
C ARG A 57 -4.86 -0.01 26.70
N LEU A 58 -5.58 1.09 26.51
CA LEU A 58 -5.96 2.00 27.59
C LEU A 58 -7.02 1.39 28.52
N GLU A 59 -7.88 0.52 28.01
CA GLU A 59 -8.94 -0.14 28.78
C GLU A 59 -8.43 -1.38 29.54
N THR A 60 -7.69 -2.26 28.87
CA THR A 60 -7.28 -3.57 29.42
C THR A 60 -5.83 -3.59 29.91
N GLY A 61 -5.01 -2.62 29.49
CA GLY A 61 -3.57 -2.58 29.80
C GLY A 61 -2.70 -3.51 28.94
N ASP A 62 -3.31 -4.26 28.01
CA ASP A 62 -2.63 -5.18 27.10
C ASP A 62 -2.99 -4.89 25.63
N SER A 63 -2.22 -5.44 24.69
CA SER A 63 -2.43 -5.27 23.25
C SER A 63 -3.52 -6.19 22.75
N PRO A 64 -4.35 -5.75 21.77
CA PRO A 64 -5.36 -6.65 21.19
C PRO A 64 -4.65 -7.82 20.50
N ARG A 65 -5.21 -9.02 20.67
CA ARG A 65 -4.71 -10.22 19.99
C ARG A 65 -5.55 -10.55 18.78
N GLN A 66 -6.81 -10.11 18.78
CA GLN A 66 -7.75 -10.27 17.69
C GLN A 66 -8.33 -8.92 17.27
N PHE A 67 -8.77 -8.85 16.03
CA PHE A 67 -9.44 -7.64 15.54
C PHE A 67 -10.80 -7.40 16.24
N ASP A 68 -11.46 -8.47 16.68
CA ASP A 68 -12.73 -8.43 17.40
C ASP A 68 -12.62 -7.91 18.84
N ASP A 69 -11.40 -7.89 19.41
CA ASP A 69 -11.15 -7.33 20.75
C ASP A 69 -11.34 -5.80 20.76
N MET A 70 -11.23 -5.14 19.61
CA MET A 70 -11.26 -3.70 19.51
C MET A 70 -12.69 -3.16 19.40
N THR A 71 -13.00 -2.12 20.18
CA THR A 71 -14.31 -1.45 20.15
C THR A 71 -14.58 -0.71 18.84
N LEU A 72 -13.53 -0.23 18.16
CA LEU A 72 -13.65 0.39 16.85
C LEU A 72 -13.79 -0.72 15.82
N GLY A 73 -15.03 -0.94 15.38
CA GLY A 73 -15.37 -1.93 14.38
C GLY A 73 -14.52 -1.84 13.11
N LEU A 74 -14.35 -2.98 12.46
CA LEU A 74 -13.54 -3.11 11.27
C LEU A 74 -14.10 -2.26 10.11
N PRO A 75 -13.24 -1.72 9.22
CA PRO A 75 -13.71 -1.06 8.01
C PRO A 75 -14.59 -2.02 7.19
N ALA A 76 -15.66 -1.51 6.59
CA ALA A 76 -16.52 -2.31 5.73
C ALA A 76 -15.73 -2.89 4.54
N GLY A 77 -16.03 -4.14 4.16
CA GLY A 77 -15.39 -4.81 3.02
C GLY A 77 -14.07 -5.53 3.36
N CYS A 78 -13.78 -5.71 4.64
CA CYS A 78 -12.65 -6.52 5.11
C CYS A 78 -13.10 -7.93 5.52
N THR A 79 -12.28 -8.94 5.23
CA THR A 79 -12.53 -10.35 5.56
C THR A 79 -11.43 -10.90 6.48
N PRO A 80 -11.78 -11.60 7.58
CA PRO A 80 -10.81 -12.30 8.42
C PRO A 80 -10.14 -13.48 7.68
N GLY A 81 -8.93 -13.87 8.08
CA GLY A 81 -8.39 -15.22 7.85
C GLY A 81 -7.57 -15.48 6.58
N ASP A 82 -7.74 -14.73 5.50
CA ASP A 82 -6.98 -14.93 4.26
C ASP A 82 -6.05 -13.75 3.99
N GLY A 83 -4.75 -13.90 4.24
CA GLY A 83 -3.77 -12.82 4.13
C GLY A 83 -2.58 -13.16 3.25
N TYR A 84 -2.17 -12.25 2.37
CA TYR A 84 -1.01 -12.45 1.48
C TYR A 84 0.26 -11.84 2.10
N GLY A 85 1.42 -12.43 1.84
CA GLY A 85 2.73 -11.79 2.11
C GLY A 85 3.15 -11.63 3.58
N ILE A 86 2.34 -11.97 4.58
CA ILE A 86 2.76 -11.90 6.00
C ILE A 86 2.88 -13.29 6.61
N ALA A 87 4.05 -13.63 7.16
CA ALA A 87 4.27 -14.88 7.86
C ALA A 87 3.34 -15.01 9.08
N THR A 88 2.76 -16.18 9.30
CA THR A 88 1.86 -16.47 10.44
C THR A 88 2.57 -16.48 11.80
N SER A 89 3.89 -16.62 11.83
CA SER A 89 4.65 -16.69 13.09
C SER A 89 4.76 -15.35 13.84
N THR A 90 4.52 -14.22 13.17
CA THR A 90 4.56 -12.89 13.78
C THR A 90 3.18 -12.24 13.90
N CYS A 91 2.15 -12.82 13.26
CA CYS A 91 0.78 -12.33 13.30
C CYS A 91 -0.06 -13.07 14.33
N LEU A 92 -0.68 -12.31 15.23
CA LEU A 92 -1.69 -12.81 16.15
C LEU A 92 -3.02 -13.01 15.44
N ASP A 93 -3.39 -12.06 14.59
CA ASP A 93 -4.62 -12.12 13.80
C ASP A 93 -4.46 -11.37 12.47
N LYS A 94 -5.23 -11.74 11.45
CA LYS A 94 -5.13 -11.22 10.07
C LYS A 94 -6.50 -10.82 9.53
N MET A 95 -6.51 -9.69 8.84
CA MET A 95 -7.66 -9.17 8.14
C MET A 95 -7.24 -8.67 6.76
N THR A 96 -8.01 -8.95 5.72
CA THR A 96 -7.73 -8.46 4.36
C THR A 96 -8.85 -7.58 3.87
N CYS A 97 -8.48 -6.41 3.35
CA CYS A 97 -9.40 -5.47 2.72
C CYS A 97 -8.92 -5.24 1.29
N GLY A 98 -9.60 -5.84 0.31
CA GLY A 98 -9.18 -5.79 -1.10
C GLY A 98 -7.80 -6.40 -1.31
N ASN A 99 -6.82 -5.58 -1.73
CA ASN A 99 -5.44 -6.03 -2.04
C ASN A 99 -4.45 -5.82 -0.89
N VAL A 100 -4.95 -5.51 0.31
CA VAL A 100 -4.13 -5.19 1.48
C VAL A 100 -4.50 -6.11 2.62
N THR A 101 -3.50 -6.77 3.18
CA THR A 101 -3.65 -7.56 4.40
C THR A 101 -3.08 -6.77 5.57
N TYR A 102 -3.84 -6.69 6.65
CA TYR A 102 -3.48 -6.14 7.93
C TYR A 102 -3.27 -7.29 8.90
N CYS A 103 -2.33 -7.12 9.81
CA CYS A 103 -1.94 -8.11 10.79
C CYS A 103 -1.70 -7.42 12.12
N LEU A 104 -2.32 -7.96 13.17
CA LEU A 104 -2.04 -7.55 14.54
C LEU A 104 -0.82 -8.32 15.04
N THR A 105 0.07 -7.60 15.71
CA THR A 105 1.19 -8.16 16.46
C THR A 105 1.13 -7.61 17.88
N SER A 106 1.96 -8.12 18.79
CA SER A 106 1.98 -7.59 20.17
C SER A 106 2.43 -6.13 20.27
N GLY A 107 3.17 -5.61 19.30
CA GLY A 107 3.78 -4.26 19.37
C GLY A 107 3.50 -3.34 18.19
N ALA A 108 2.80 -3.81 17.16
CA ALA A 108 2.50 -3.04 15.98
C ALA A 108 1.31 -3.61 15.20
N VAL A 109 0.70 -2.77 14.37
CA VAL A 109 -0.05 -3.25 13.20
C VAL A 109 0.91 -3.34 12.03
N VAL A 110 0.89 -4.47 11.33
CA VAL A 110 1.68 -4.74 10.13
C VAL A 110 0.73 -4.82 8.94
N THR A 111 1.11 -4.28 7.80
CA THR A 111 0.39 -4.47 6.54
C THR A 111 1.26 -5.10 5.49
N SER A 112 0.63 -5.77 4.54
CA SER A 112 1.20 -6.18 3.28
C SER A 112 0.31 -5.74 2.12
N PHE A 113 0.94 -5.30 1.05
CA PHE A 113 0.26 -4.88 -0.17
C PHE A 113 0.63 -5.82 -1.30
N LYS A 114 -0.37 -6.39 -1.97
CA LYS A 114 -0.15 -7.17 -3.17
C LYS A 114 -0.23 -6.27 -4.40
N PHE A 115 0.87 -6.13 -5.14
CA PHE A 115 0.86 -5.48 -6.45
C PHE A 115 1.01 -6.51 -7.58
N ASN A 116 0.21 -6.35 -8.63
CA ASN A 116 0.29 -7.22 -9.80
C ASN A 116 1.38 -6.81 -10.81
N SER A 117 1.93 -5.58 -10.73
CA SER A 117 3.01 -5.15 -11.64
C SER A 117 3.89 -3.99 -11.11
N GLY A 118 5.21 -4.20 -11.12
CA GLY A 118 6.21 -3.13 -11.29
C GLY A 118 6.93 -2.57 -10.05
N PHE A 119 6.60 -3.00 -8.83
CA PHE A 119 7.12 -2.34 -7.61
C PHE A 119 7.68 -3.30 -6.56
N CYS A 120 6.81 -4.13 -6.00
CA CYS A 120 7.09 -5.20 -5.07
C CYS A 120 5.95 -6.21 -5.18
N LYS A 121 6.27 -7.50 -5.08
CA LYS A 121 5.31 -8.59 -4.96
C LYS A 121 4.52 -8.43 -3.66
N TYR A 122 5.23 -8.14 -2.56
CA TYR A 122 4.65 -7.70 -1.29
C TYR A 122 5.50 -6.57 -0.68
N CYS A 123 4.85 -5.50 -0.22
CA CYS A 123 5.48 -4.40 0.52
C CYS A 123 4.88 -4.30 1.91
N HIS A 124 5.72 -4.03 2.92
CA HIS A 124 5.27 -3.98 4.31
C HIS A 124 5.35 -2.60 4.95
N PHE A 125 4.30 -2.24 5.68
CA PHE A 125 4.29 -1.07 6.55
C PHE A 125 3.85 -1.47 7.94
N ASN A 126 4.56 -0.95 8.93
CA ASN A 126 4.28 -1.21 10.34
C ASN A 126 3.95 0.11 11.01
N LYS A 127 2.92 0.12 11.85
CA LYS A 127 2.67 1.21 12.79
C LYS A 127 2.85 0.68 14.20
N ARG A 128 3.92 1.12 14.87
CA ARG A 128 4.24 0.65 16.23
C ARG A 128 3.26 1.24 17.24
N PHE A 129 2.78 0.42 18.17
CA PHE A 129 1.86 0.86 19.21
C PHE A 129 2.50 1.87 20.18
N ASP A 130 3.75 1.63 20.58
CA ASP A 130 4.42 2.43 21.62
C ASP A 130 4.84 3.81 21.14
N SER A 131 5.26 3.95 19.88
CA SER A 131 5.75 5.23 19.33
C SER A 131 4.79 5.88 18.33
N GLY A 132 3.75 5.17 17.87
CA GLY A 132 2.88 5.63 16.77
C GLY A 132 3.59 5.78 15.43
N LEU A 133 4.88 5.43 15.35
CA LEU A 133 5.73 5.66 14.20
C LEU A 133 5.37 4.70 13.06
N PHE A 134 5.24 5.25 11.86
CA PHE A 134 5.17 4.49 10.62
C PHE A 134 6.57 4.08 10.17
N VAL A 135 6.73 2.78 9.97
CA VAL A 135 7.97 2.15 9.56
C VAL A 135 7.72 1.36 8.28
N CYS A 136 8.49 1.65 7.25
CA CYS A 136 8.51 0.84 6.05
C CYS A 136 9.51 -0.31 6.22
N ARG A 137 9.06 -1.55 6.02
CA ARG A 137 9.94 -2.71 5.99
C ARG A 137 10.02 -3.27 4.57
N MET A 138 11.24 -3.51 4.11
CA MET A 138 11.52 -4.00 2.77
C MET A 138 12.08 -5.42 2.85
N SER A 139 11.41 -6.39 2.23
CA SER A 139 11.99 -7.71 2.00
C SER A 139 12.61 -7.79 0.61
N SER A 140 13.88 -8.16 0.54
CA SER A 140 14.67 -8.15 -0.70
C SER A 140 14.23 -9.21 -1.71
N SER A 141 13.62 -10.30 -1.26
CA SER A 141 13.12 -11.40 -2.10
C SER A 141 11.82 -11.06 -2.85
N GLU A 142 11.15 -9.96 -2.48
CA GLU A 142 9.81 -9.63 -2.95
C GLU A 142 9.77 -8.30 -3.72
N MET A 143 10.91 -7.75 -4.13
CA MET A 143 10.97 -6.38 -4.64
C MET A 143 11.51 -6.31 -6.06
N SER A 144 10.76 -5.67 -6.98
CA SER A 144 11.19 -5.45 -8.36
C SER A 144 11.84 -4.08 -8.57
N ASN A 145 11.53 -3.09 -7.72
CA ASN A 145 12.14 -1.75 -7.77
C ASN A 145 12.30 -1.11 -6.37
N PRO A 146 13.41 -1.37 -5.66
CA PRO A 146 13.61 -0.91 -4.28
C PRO A 146 13.69 0.61 -4.13
N SER A 147 14.27 1.29 -5.11
CA SER A 147 14.54 2.73 -5.05
C SER A 147 13.25 3.55 -4.95
N TYR A 148 12.19 3.13 -5.63
CA TYR A 148 10.92 3.84 -5.61
C TYR A 148 10.23 3.71 -4.24
N PHE A 149 10.12 2.49 -3.69
CA PHE A 149 9.44 2.30 -2.40
C PHE A 149 10.15 3.09 -1.28
N HIS A 150 11.48 3.10 -1.32
CA HIS A 150 12.30 3.94 -0.44
C HIS A 150 11.98 5.43 -0.60
N GLN A 151 11.89 5.92 -1.85
CA GLN A 151 11.55 7.31 -2.14
C GLN A 151 10.13 7.66 -1.68
N TYR A 152 9.18 6.75 -1.85
CA TYR A 152 7.81 6.89 -1.34
C TYR A 152 7.81 7.04 0.18
N CYS A 153 8.42 6.10 0.90
CA CYS A 153 8.49 6.12 2.37
C CYS A 153 9.16 7.40 2.88
N LYS A 154 10.27 7.81 2.27
CA LYS A 154 10.91 9.09 2.58
C LYS A 154 10.02 10.30 2.31
N SER A 155 9.27 10.30 1.19
CA SER A 155 8.36 11.40 0.87
C SER A 155 7.20 11.54 1.87
N MET A 156 6.86 10.47 2.59
CA MET A 156 5.85 10.47 3.65
C MET A 156 6.44 10.71 5.05
N GLY A 157 7.76 10.83 5.18
CA GLY A 157 8.45 10.99 6.46
C GLY A 157 8.61 9.69 7.27
N TYR A 158 8.50 8.52 6.63
CA TYR A 158 8.59 7.24 7.32
C TYR A 158 10.03 6.75 7.44
N SER A 159 10.34 6.15 8.57
CA SER A 159 11.61 5.46 8.76
C SER A 159 11.62 4.18 7.91
N VAL A 160 12.70 3.95 7.18
CA VAL A 160 12.87 2.75 6.35
C VAL A 160 13.83 1.80 7.04
N ILE A 161 13.41 0.56 7.22
CA ILE A 161 14.22 -0.53 7.76
C ILE A 161 14.37 -1.59 6.67
N GLN A 162 15.61 -1.92 6.31
CA GLN A 162 15.93 -3.02 5.41
C GLN A 162 16.07 -4.31 6.25
N ASP A 163 15.55 -5.44 5.74
CA ASP A 163 15.73 -6.75 6.38
C ASP A 163 17.22 -6.98 6.67
N GLY A 164 17.54 -7.19 7.96
CA GLY A 164 18.91 -7.37 8.47
C GLY A 164 19.36 -6.33 9.52
N SER A 165 18.60 -5.26 9.72
CA SER A 165 18.82 -4.33 10.85
C SER A 165 17.88 -4.72 11.99
N VAL A 166 18.47 -5.22 13.09
CA VAL A 166 17.79 -5.48 14.37
C VAL A 166 17.28 -4.16 14.95
#